data_AF-A0A954RPF4-F1
#
_entry.id   AF-A0A954RPF4-F1
#
_cell.length_a   1.000
_cell.length_b   1.000
_cell.length_c   1.000
_cell.angle_alpha   90.00
_cell.angle_beta   90.00
_cell.angle_gamma   90.00
#
_symmetry.space_group_name_H-M   'P 1'
#
loop_
_entity.id
_entity.type
_entity.pdbx_description
1 polymer ?
#
loop_
_entity_poly.entity_id
_entity_poly.type
_entity_poly.pdbx_seq_one_letter_code
_entity_poly.pdbx_strand_id
1 'polypeptide(L)'
;VRVGGLQAAQAARLERLRALARSDDVLDTQLHEDDRQLWSDAAELTWATDASGEGNQVLARIALTPKDIPSLEQLLKERTAQRRYSVAGNVAWICCGADLIPAIDSWCSQHGRTGLVLRGPSHRQPPILGQPPGAPFRRHLKSVFDPQNKLTVQA
;
A
#
# COMPACT_ATOMS: atom_id res chain seq x y z
N VAL A 1 -17.66 -10.58 11.40
CA VAL A 1 -16.61 -11.39 12.07
C VAL A 1 -15.48 -10.46 12.48
N ARG A 2 -15.26 -10.25 13.79
CA ARG A 2 -14.15 -9.43 14.29
C ARG A 2 -12.92 -10.32 14.29
N VAL A 3 -11.97 -10.10 13.37
CA VAL A 3 -10.68 -10.80 13.35
C VAL A 3 -9.76 -10.13 14.37
N GLY A 4 -10.15 -10.20 15.65
CA GLY A 4 -9.32 -9.80 16.77
C GLY A 4 -8.89 -11.08 17.46
N GLY A 5 -7.60 -11.39 17.44
CA GLY A 5 -7.07 -12.54 18.19
C GLY A 5 -7.42 -12.48 19.68
N LEU A 6 -7.13 -13.56 20.40
CA LEU A 6 -7.37 -13.68 21.84
C LEU A 6 -6.95 -12.40 22.57
N GLN A 7 -7.87 -11.78 23.31
CA GLN A 7 -7.65 -10.52 24.02
C GLN A 7 -6.42 -10.61 24.96
N ALA A 8 -6.20 -11.77 25.57
CA ALA A 8 -5.02 -12.07 26.38
C ALA A 8 -3.68 -11.95 25.61
N ALA A 9 -3.68 -12.17 24.30
CA ALA A 9 -2.48 -12.03 23.47
C ALA A 9 -2.10 -10.57 23.20
N GLN A 10 -3.02 -9.61 23.40
CA GLN A 10 -2.73 -8.19 23.17
C GLN A 10 -1.75 -7.64 24.20
N ALA A 11 -1.98 -7.88 25.50
CA ALA A 11 -1.10 -7.40 26.57
C ALA A 11 0.34 -7.92 26.40
N ALA A 12 0.51 -9.22 26.18
CA ALA A 12 1.82 -9.83 25.96
C ALA A 12 2.50 -9.36 24.66
N ARG A 13 1.75 -8.89 23.67
CA ARG A 13 2.31 -8.31 22.44
C ARG A 13 2.72 -6.86 22.65
N LEU A 14 1.94 -6.11 23.42
CA LEU A 14 2.22 -4.72 23.77
C LEU A 14 3.52 -4.62 24.57
N GLU A 15 3.72 -5.49 25.57
CA GLU A 15 4.97 -5.58 26.34
C GLU A 15 6.18 -5.86 25.45
N ARG A 16 6.07 -6.81 24.51
CA ARG A 16 7.16 -7.08 23.56
C ARG A 16 7.46 -5.89 22.65
N LEU A 17 6.44 -5.12 22.24
CA LEU A 17 6.63 -3.92 21.44
C LEU A 17 7.31 -2.81 22.24
N ARG A 18 6.92 -2.60 23.51
CA ARG A 18 7.59 -1.64 24.42
C ARG A 18 9.08 -1.97 24.57
N ALA A 19 9.38 -3.23 24.88
CA ALA A 19 10.75 -3.72 25.00
C ALA A 19 11.56 -3.54 23.71
N LEU A 20 10.95 -3.77 22.54
CA LEU A 20 11.61 -3.60 21.25
C LEU A 20 11.83 -2.12 20.90
N ALA A 21 10.85 -1.26 21.19
CA ALA A 21 10.91 0.17 20.91
C ALA A 21 11.87 0.92 21.84
N ARG A 22 12.33 0.28 22.94
CA ARG A 22 13.09 0.92 24.03
C ARG A 22 12.42 2.20 24.52
N SER A 23 11.09 2.21 24.52
CA SER A 23 10.28 3.34 24.92
C SER A 23 9.68 3.01 26.28
N ASP A 24 10.07 3.80 27.28
CA ASP A 24 9.46 3.82 28.60
C ASP A 24 8.23 4.74 28.64
N ASP A 25 7.84 5.33 27.50
CA ASP A 25 6.65 6.16 27.44
C ASP A 25 5.42 5.31 27.76
N VAL A 26 4.62 5.82 28.69
CA VAL A 26 3.30 5.29 28.97
C VAL A 26 2.47 5.53 27.71
N LEU A 27 2.38 4.50 26.86
CA LEU A 27 1.40 4.47 25.77
C LEU A 27 0.03 4.67 26.41
N ASP A 28 -0.56 5.83 26.15
CA ASP A 28 -1.94 6.09 26.55
C ASP A 28 -2.82 5.08 25.81
N THR A 29 -3.46 4.20 26.58
CA THR A 29 -4.33 3.16 26.05
C THR A 29 -5.78 3.62 25.92
N GLN A 30 -6.09 4.86 26.29
CA GLN A 30 -7.41 5.44 26.09
C GLN A 30 -7.54 5.95 24.65
N LEU A 31 -8.66 5.60 24.01
CA LEU A 31 -9.05 6.18 22.73
C LEU A 31 -9.49 7.62 22.98
N HIS A 32 -8.72 8.59 22.50
CA HIS A 32 -9.08 10.00 22.54
C HIS A 32 -9.94 10.38 21.35
N GLU A 33 -10.66 11.50 21.43
CA GLU A 33 -11.43 11.99 20.28
C GLU A 33 -10.52 12.30 19.08
N ASP A 34 -9.29 12.73 19.35
CA ASP A 34 -8.22 12.92 18.36
C ASP A 34 -7.90 11.63 17.57
N ASP A 35 -8.07 10.45 18.17
CA ASP A 35 -7.89 9.19 17.47
C ASP A 35 -8.99 8.98 16.43
N ARG A 36 -10.25 9.34 16.73
CA ARG A 36 -11.34 9.20 15.74
C ARG A 36 -11.07 10.06 14.51
N GLN A 37 -10.67 11.31 14.72
CA GLN A 37 -10.35 12.20 13.62
C GLN A 37 -9.17 11.67 12.82
N LEU A 38 -8.11 11.22 13.49
CA LEU A 38 -6.96 10.60 12.83
C LEU A 38 -7.35 9.39 11.96
N TRP A 39 -8.22 8.51 12.47
CA TRP A 39 -8.71 7.35 11.72
C TRP A 39 -9.62 7.76 10.57
N SER A 40 -10.47 8.78 10.75
CA SER A 40 -11.29 9.35 9.68
C SER A 40 -10.43 9.92 8.56
N ASP A 41 -9.45 10.75 8.90
CA ASP A 41 -8.49 11.35 7.96
C ASP A 41 -7.67 10.29 7.22
N ALA A 42 -7.31 9.20 7.91
CA ALA A 42 -6.64 8.07 7.30
C ALA A 42 -7.53 7.34 6.29
N ALA A 43 -8.79 7.11 6.62
CA ALA A 43 -9.77 6.46 5.76
C ALA A 43 -10.12 7.29 4.52
N GLU A 44 -10.26 8.61 4.71
CA GLU A 44 -10.53 9.59 3.67
C GLU A 44 -9.27 9.98 2.87
N LEU A 45 -8.11 9.42 3.22
CA LEU A 45 -6.82 9.65 2.54
C LEU A 45 -6.45 11.15 2.46
N THR A 46 -6.90 11.96 3.42
CA THR A 46 -6.68 13.42 3.44
C THR A 46 -5.20 13.80 3.56
N TRP A 47 -4.41 12.91 4.16
CA TRP A 47 -2.96 13.02 4.23
C TRP A 47 -2.28 12.93 2.86
N ALA A 48 -2.87 12.17 1.93
CA ALA A 48 -2.36 12.00 0.57
C ALA A 48 -2.89 13.16 -0.29
N THR A 49 -2.52 14.38 0.07
CA THR A 49 -2.90 15.59 -0.66
C THR A 49 -1.68 16.24 -1.28
N ASP A 50 -1.93 17.00 -2.34
CA ASP A 50 -0.92 17.75 -3.05
C ASP A 50 -0.46 18.94 -2.20
N ALA A 51 0.53 18.72 -1.34
CA ALA A 51 1.17 19.80 -0.60
C ALA A 51 1.89 20.82 -1.51
N SER A 52 2.10 20.47 -2.79
CA SER A 52 2.85 21.24 -3.79
C SER A 52 1.97 22.01 -4.78
N GLY A 53 0.68 21.65 -4.93
CA GLY A 53 -0.24 22.23 -5.93
C GLY A 53 0.07 21.92 -7.40
N GLU A 54 1.02 21.02 -7.68
CA GLU A 54 1.54 20.74 -9.03
C GLU A 54 0.74 19.67 -9.80
N GLY A 55 -0.32 19.10 -9.24
CA GLY A 55 -1.30 18.28 -9.96
C GLY A 55 -0.80 16.93 -10.49
N ASN A 56 0.47 16.57 -10.26
CA ASN A 56 1.11 15.36 -10.81
C ASN A 56 1.37 14.26 -9.75
N GLN A 57 0.63 14.29 -8.64
CA GLN A 57 0.76 13.28 -7.60
C GLN A 57 -0.07 12.03 -7.91
N VAL A 58 0.50 10.89 -7.54
CA VAL A 58 -0.06 9.56 -7.69
C VAL A 58 -0.23 8.92 -6.33
N LEU A 59 -1.40 8.35 -6.08
CA LEU A 59 -1.66 7.50 -4.92
C LEU A 59 -1.68 6.04 -5.35
N ALA A 60 -0.77 5.24 -4.80
CA ALA A 60 -0.68 3.81 -5.05
C ALA A 60 -0.88 3.01 -3.76
N ARG A 61 -1.53 1.86 -3.89
CA ARG A 61 -1.65 0.84 -2.84
C ARG A 61 -0.87 -0.39 -3.24
N ILE A 62 0.03 -0.85 -2.39
CA ILE A 62 0.95 -1.97 -2.67
C ILE A 62 0.77 -3.07 -1.63
N ALA A 63 0.62 -4.31 -2.11
CA ALA A 63 0.63 -5.49 -1.26
C ALA A 63 2.06 -5.80 -0.82
N LEU A 64 2.25 -6.02 0.48
CA LEU A 64 3.55 -6.25 1.11
C LEU A 64 3.51 -7.43 2.08
N THR A 65 4.70 -7.83 2.49
CA THR A 65 4.96 -8.51 3.76
C THR A 65 5.84 -7.62 4.64
N PRO A 66 5.81 -7.73 5.97
CA PRO A 66 6.60 -6.87 6.85
C PRO A 66 8.10 -6.87 6.54
N LYS A 67 8.64 -7.98 6.02
CA LYS A 67 10.05 -8.08 5.59
C LYS A 67 10.40 -7.24 4.35
N ASP A 68 9.41 -6.81 3.58
CA ASP A 68 9.63 -6.01 2.38
C ASP A 68 9.80 -4.52 2.72
N ILE A 69 9.33 -4.09 3.90
CA ILE A 69 9.31 -2.68 4.32
C ILE A 69 10.70 -2.03 4.26
N PRO A 70 11.80 -2.63 4.78
CA PRO A 70 13.11 -2.00 4.71
C PRO A 70 13.59 -1.72 3.28
N SER A 71 13.35 -2.66 2.34
CA SER A 71 13.72 -2.49 0.94
C SER A 71 12.88 -1.40 0.27
N LEU A 72 11.58 -1.37 0.55
CA LEU A 72 10.69 -0.33 0.04
C LEU A 72 11.08 1.06 0.59
N GLU A 73 11.36 1.16 1.89
CA GLU A 73 11.81 2.42 2.50
C GLU A 73 13.12 2.90 1.88
N GLN A 74 14.05 2.01 1.54
CA GLN A 74 15.28 2.38 0.84
C GLN A 74 15.00 3.00 -0.53
N LEU A 75 14.04 2.45 -1.29
CA LEU A 75 13.60 3.04 -2.56
C LEU A 75 12.99 4.44 -2.37
N LEU A 76 12.24 4.65 -1.29
CA LEU A 76 11.51 5.89 -1.03
C LEU A 76 12.34 6.95 -0.28
N LYS A 77 13.48 6.58 0.31
CA LYS A 77 14.27 7.43 1.23
C LYS A 77 14.75 8.74 0.59
N GLU A 78 15.09 8.70 -0.69
CA GLU A 78 15.63 9.84 -1.44
C GLU A 78 14.55 10.58 -2.26
N ARG A 79 13.27 10.32 -2.00
CA ARG A 79 12.16 10.82 -2.81
C ARG A 79 11.10 11.42 -1.90
N THR A 80 10.49 12.51 -2.35
CA THR A 80 9.32 13.13 -1.71
C THR A 80 8.10 12.23 -1.90
N ALA A 81 8.03 11.17 -1.10
CA ALA A 81 6.93 10.21 -1.07
C ALA A 81 6.40 10.09 0.36
N GLN A 82 5.14 10.50 0.56
CA GLN A 82 4.43 10.24 1.79
C GLN A 82 3.96 8.78 1.79
N ARG A 83 4.11 8.08 2.92
CA ARG A 83 3.67 6.69 3.02
C ARG A 83 3.00 6.37 4.34
N ARG A 84 2.04 5.46 4.29
CA ARG A 84 1.41 4.83 5.47
C ARG A 84 1.39 3.33 5.31
N TYR A 85 1.67 2.63 6.40
CA TYR A 85 1.59 1.17 6.47
C TYR A 85 0.34 0.75 7.25
N SER A 86 -0.40 -0.22 6.72
CA SER A 86 -1.61 -0.74 7.34
C SER A 86 -1.60 -2.27 7.33
N VAL A 87 -2.57 -2.88 8.02
CA VAL A 87 -2.70 -4.34 8.14
C VAL A 87 -1.38 -4.96 8.63
N ALA A 88 -0.83 -4.43 9.73
CA ALA A 88 0.44 -4.87 10.31
C ALA A 88 1.63 -4.89 9.32
N GLY A 89 1.64 -3.98 8.34
CA GLY A 89 2.70 -3.88 7.35
C GLY A 89 2.49 -4.72 6.08
N ASN A 90 1.29 -5.29 5.91
CA ASN A 90 0.93 -6.02 4.68
C ASN A 90 0.44 -5.12 3.55
N VAL A 91 0.17 -3.85 3.83
CA VAL A 91 -0.25 -2.89 2.80
C VAL A 91 0.49 -1.58 3.01
N ALA A 92 1.14 -1.09 1.95
CA ALA A 92 1.64 0.27 1.87
C ALA A 92 0.70 1.14 1.02
N TRP A 93 0.45 2.33 1.52
CA TRP A 93 -0.17 3.44 0.81
C TRP A 93 0.93 4.45 0.52
N ILE A 94 1.13 4.82 -0.74
CA ILE A 94 2.21 5.71 -1.17
C ILE A 94 1.61 6.84 -1.99
N CYS A 95 1.80 8.08 -1.54
CA CYS A 95 1.53 9.29 -2.30
C CYS A 95 2.87 9.89 -2.75
N CYS A 96 3.11 9.94 -4.05
CA CYS A 96 4.38 10.39 -4.62
C CYS A 96 4.18 11.08 -5.98
N GLY A 97 5.21 11.70 -6.53
CA GLY A 97 5.20 12.16 -7.91
C GLY A 97 5.03 11.01 -8.92
N ALA A 98 4.44 11.30 -10.08
CA ALA A 98 4.23 10.33 -11.15
C ALA A 98 5.54 9.73 -11.70
N ASP A 99 6.64 10.46 -11.60
CA ASP A 99 8.00 10.05 -11.98
C ASP A 99 8.52 8.85 -11.17
N LEU A 100 8.01 8.65 -9.95
CA LEU A 100 8.43 7.55 -9.08
C LEU A 100 7.72 6.23 -9.41
N ILE A 101 6.60 6.28 -10.15
CA ILE A 101 5.77 5.10 -10.42
C ILE A 101 6.49 3.99 -11.20
N PRO A 102 7.32 4.28 -12.22
CA PRO A 102 8.12 3.23 -12.90
C PRO A 102 9.10 2.51 -11.96
N ALA A 103 9.68 3.22 -11.00
CA ALA A 103 10.61 2.63 -10.03
C ALA A 103 9.86 1.71 -9.04
N ILE A 104 8.68 2.15 -8.58
CA ILE A 104 7.79 1.35 -7.73
C ILE A 104 7.28 0.10 -8.47
N ASP A 105 6.91 0.24 -9.73
CA ASP A 105 6.48 -0.88 -10.59
C ASP A 105 7.58 -1.93 -10.78
N SER A 106 8.81 -1.47 -11.00
CA SER A 106 10.00 -2.32 -11.09
C SER A 106 10.25 -3.04 -9.77
N TRP A 107 10.17 -2.33 -8.65
CA TRP A 107 10.32 -2.90 -7.32
C TRP A 107 9.26 -3.97 -7.04
N CYS A 108 8.00 -3.70 -7.37
CA CYS A 108 6.90 -4.66 -7.24
C CYS A 108 7.19 -5.92 -8.05
N SER A 109 7.63 -5.77 -9.30
CA SER A 109 7.96 -6.89 -10.19
C SER A 109 9.09 -7.76 -9.62
N GLN A 110 10.16 -7.13 -9.12
CA GLN A 110 11.32 -7.82 -8.56
C GLN A 110 10.98 -8.60 -7.28
N HIS A 111 10.08 -8.07 -6.45
CA HIS A 111 9.70 -8.69 -5.18
C HIS A 111 8.48 -9.62 -5.29
N GLY A 112 7.97 -9.85 -6.50
CA GLY A 112 6.74 -10.64 -6.70
C GLY A 112 5.54 -10.04 -5.97
N ARG A 113 5.46 -8.71 -5.94
CA ARG A 113 4.37 -7.93 -5.36
C ARG A 113 3.52 -7.31 -6.44
N THR A 114 2.31 -6.93 -6.05
CA THR A 114 1.36 -6.26 -6.93
C THR A 114 0.89 -5.00 -6.23
N GLY A 115 0.74 -3.93 -7.01
CA GLY A 115 0.16 -2.68 -6.57
C GLY A 115 -0.94 -2.20 -7.51
N LEU A 116 -1.68 -1.20 -7.06
CA LEU A 116 -2.74 -0.54 -7.81
C LEU A 116 -2.58 0.96 -7.65
N VAL A 117 -2.51 1.68 -8.76
CA VAL A 117 -2.64 3.14 -8.76
C VAL A 117 -4.13 3.48 -8.62
N LEU A 118 -4.47 4.19 -7.55
CA LEU A 118 -5.84 4.57 -7.20
C LEU A 118 -6.21 5.97 -7.72
N ARG A 119 -5.23 6.88 -7.80
CA ARG A 119 -5.41 8.25 -8.24
C ARG A 119 -4.14 8.76 -8.90
N GLY A 120 -4.29 9.66 -9.87
CA GLY A 120 -3.19 10.28 -10.61
C GLY A 120 -2.86 9.55 -11.91
N PRO A 121 -1.98 10.10 -12.74
CA PRO A 121 -1.63 9.51 -14.03
C PRO A 121 -0.94 8.15 -13.83
N SER A 122 -1.54 7.12 -14.41
CA SER A 122 -0.92 5.80 -14.50
C SER A 122 -0.29 5.60 -15.87
N HIS A 123 0.98 5.23 -15.90
CA HIS A 123 1.70 4.90 -17.15
C HIS A 123 1.25 3.55 -17.78
N ARG A 124 0.25 2.86 -17.19
CA ARG A 124 -0.25 1.55 -17.62
C ARG A 124 -1.77 1.50 -17.64
N GLN A 125 -2.33 0.76 -18.59
CA GLN A 125 -3.72 0.29 -18.58
C GLN A 125 -3.72 -1.26 -18.62
N PRO A 126 -4.24 -1.96 -17.59
CA PRO A 126 -4.82 -1.43 -16.35
C PRO A 126 -3.77 -0.78 -15.42
N PRO A 127 -4.18 0.05 -14.44
CA PRO A 127 -3.29 0.78 -13.53
C PRO A 127 -2.63 -0.11 -12.46
N ILE A 128 -2.19 -1.30 -12.86
CA ILE A 128 -1.57 -2.31 -11.99
C ILE A 128 -0.05 -2.16 -12.04
N LEU A 129 0.55 -2.15 -10.86
CA LEU A 129 2.00 -2.18 -10.66
C LEU A 129 2.46 -3.61 -10.38
N GLY A 130 3.66 -3.95 -10.83
CA GLY A 130 4.19 -5.31 -10.75
C GLY A 130 3.56 -6.24 -11.79
N GLN A 131 3.68 -7.54 -11.53
CA GLN A 131 2.98 -8.54 -12.34
C GLN A 131 1.63 -8.89 -11.71
N PRO A 132 0.52 -8.81 -12.46
CA PRO A 132 -0.77 -9.25 -11.95
C PRO A 132 -0.73 -10.78 -11.70
N PRO A 133 -1.18 -11.25 -10.52
CA PRO A 133 -1.24 -12.67 -10.24
C PRO A 133 -2.12 -13.36 -11.28
N GLY A 134 -1.66 -14.52 -11.76
CA GLY A 134 -2.38 -15.30 -12.78
C GLY A 134 -2.27 -14.74 -14.20
N ALA A 135 -1.34 -13.83 -14.52
CA ALA A 135 -1.14 -13.36 -15.90
C ALA A 135 -0.99 -14.50 -16.94
N PRO A 136 -0.27 -15.61 -16.67
CA PRO A 136 -0.23 -16.75 -17.59
C PRO A 136 -1.60 -17.44 -17.74
N PHE A 137 -2.31 -17.66 -16.64
CA PHE A 137 -3.64 -18.26 -16.63
C PHE A 137 -4.67 -17.39 -17.34
N ARG A 138 -4.66 -16.07 -17.09
CA ARG A 138 -5.49 -15.09 -17.79
C ARG A 138 -5.18 -15.07 -19.28
N ARG A 139 -3.89 -15.16 -19.67
CA ARG A 139 -3.48 -15.23 -21.08
C ARG A 139 -4.01 -16.51 -21.74
N HIS A 140 -3.96 -17.63 -21.02
CA HIS A 140 -4.53 -18.90 -21.46
C HIS A 140 -6.05 -18.83 -21.62
N LEU A 141 -6.77 -18.38 -20.59
CA LEU A 141 -8.22 -18.18 -20.66
C LEU A 141 -8.61 -17.25 -21.81
N LYS A 142 -7.87 -16.15 -22.01
CA LYS A 142 -8.10 -15.24 -23.13
C LYS A 142 -7.87 -15.93 -24.48
N SER A 143 -6.85 -16.77 -24.61
CA SER A 143 -6.62 -17.52 -25.84
C SER A 143 -7.71 -18.55 -26.16
N VAL A 144 -8.41 -19.06 -25.14
CA VAL A 144 -9.48 -20.07 -25.30
C VAL A 144 -10.85 -19.41 -25.50
N PHE A 145 -11.20 -18.44 -24.64
CA PHE A 145 -12.53 -17.83 -24.61
C PHE A 145 -12.66 -16.55 -25.45
N ASP A 146 -11.54 -15.94 -25.83
CA ASP A 146 -11.51 -14.76 -26.70
C ASP A 146 -10.31 -14.76 -27.68
N PRO A 147 -10.16 -15.80 -28.53
CA PRO A 147 -9.05 -15.91 -29.46
C PRO A 147 -9.01 -14.76 -30.49
N GLN A 148 -10.16 -14.14 -30.76
CA GLN A 148 -10.31 -13.03 -31.70
C GLN A 148 -10.21 -11.65 -31.02
N ASN A 149 -9.95 -11.62 -29.71
CA ASN A 149 -9.74 -10.41 -28.93
C ASN A 149 -10.94 -9.41 -29.01
N LYS A 150 -12.16 -9.95 -29.13
CA LYS A 150 -13.42 -9.20 -29.23
C LYS A 150 -13.92 -8.70 -27.88
N LEU A 151 -13.46 -9.31 -26.79
CA LEU A 151 -13.74 -8.88 -25.42
C LEU A 151 -12.62 -7.95 -24.93
N THR A 152 -12.38 -6.88 -25.66
CA THR A 152 -11.56 -5.77 -25.18
C THR A 152 -12.43 -4.90 -24.27
N VAL A 153 -12.13 -4.93 -22.97
CA VAL A 153 -12.66 -3.95 -22.02
C VAL A 153 -12.12 -2.59 -22.44
N GLN A 154 -12.97 -1.75 -23.03
CA GLN A 154 -12.70 -0.33 -23.13
C GLN A 154 -12.67 0.22 -21.71
N ALA A 155 -11.52 0.79 -21.34
CA ALA A 155 -11.31 1.47 -20.07
C ALA A 155 -11.93 2.87 -20.11
#